data_AF-A0A7M2H846-F1
#
_entry.id   AF-A0A7M2H846-F1
#
_cell.length_a   1.000
_cell.length_b   1.000
_cell.length_c   1.000
_cell.angle_alpha   90.00
_cell.angle_beta   90.00
_cell.angle_gamma   90.00
#
_symmetry.space_group_name_H-M   'P 1'
#
loop_
_entity.id
_entity.type
_entity.pdbx_description
1 polymer ?
#
loop_
_entity_poly.entity_id
_entity_poly.type
_entity_poly.pdbx_seq_one_letter_code
_entity_poly.pdbx_strand_id
1 'polypeptide(L)'
;MEPLAWDAAFRAKHRGDMGRWLQHQRIARIMAAARAEALGERVGDEAWKPYFWERLYAPDGAEFKLNLFPLPAQLDGLTPWSKVFRGQPELVPKDRYLELCRRGARFRMLNKLCARWRPKVVVCLGYRHANDYMQAFGLDESAGEERLLQPADLTRVLRVFRRDGTTWIICPVLAGCAGLTSDVQLNAFGQLLGAMLDPSDFGELAGACLDYA
;
A
#
# COMPACT_ATOMS: atom_id res chain seq x y z
N MET A 1 1.99 -16.22 -13.06
CA MET A 1 1.69 -15.58 -11.76
C MET A 1 2.96 -14.86 -11.37
N GLU A 2 3.01 -13.54 -11.50
CA GLU A 2 4.16 -12.70 -11.09
C GLU A 2 3.63 -11.48 -10.31
N PRO A 3 4.29 -11.02 -9.23
CA PRO A 3 5.35 -11.68 -8.47
C PRO A 3 5.05 -11.89 -6.97
N LEU A 4 5.84 -12.80 -6.38
CA LEU A 4 5.98 -13.02 -4.93
C LEU A 4 6.90 -11.96 -4.26
N ALA A 5 7.67 -11.18 -5.02
CA ALA A 5 8.42 -9.97 -4.63
C ALA A 5 9.03 -9.30 -5.88
N TRP A 6 9.42 -8.02 -5.85
CA TRP A 6 10.19 -7.35 -6.90
C TRP A 6 11.69 -7.69 -6.76
N ASP A 7 12.04 -8.92 -7.12
CA ASP A 7 13.41 -9.42 -7.15
C ASP A 7 14.23 -8.86 -8.33
N ALA A 8 15.50 -9.25 -8.42
CA ALA A 8 16.41 -8.80 -9.47
C ALA A 8 15.91 -9.16 -10.88
N ALA A 9 15.29 -10.33 -11.06
CA ALA A 9 14.78 -10.78 -12.35
C ALA A 9 13.56 -9.95 -12.79
N PHE A 10 12.63 -9.70 -11.87
CA PHE A 10 11.48 -8.83 -12.09
C PHE A 10 11.92 -7.41 -12.45
N ARG A 11 12.85 -6.83 -11.68
CA ARG A 11 13.36 -5.47 -11.94
C ARG A 11 14.07 -5.38 -13.28
N ALA A 12 14.89 -6.36 -13.65
CA ALA A 12 15.57 -6.39 -14.95
C ALA A 12 14.58 -6.43 -16.11
N LYS A 13 13.57 -7.31 -16.03
CA LYS A 13 12.51 -7.47 -17.03
C LYS A 13 11.67 -6.21 -17.21
N HIS A 14 11.37 -5.49 -16.12
CA HIS A 14 10.45 -4.35 -16.13
C HIS A 14 11.13 -2.97 -16.08
N ARG A 15 12.47 -2.91 -16.13
CA ARG A 15 13.25 -1.66 -15.93
C ARG A 15 12.78 -0.50 -16.82
N GLY A 16 12.43 -0.78 -18.08
CA GLY A 16 11.96 0.23 -19.03
C GLY A 16 10.58 0.82 -18.70
N ASP A 17 9.73 0.07 -18.00
CA ASP A 17 8.36 0.46 -17.67
C ASP A 17 8.21 1.02 -16.26
N MET A 18 9.08 0.60 -15.32
CA MET A 18 9.00 0.99 -13.90
C MET A 18 8.94 2.50 -13.70
N GLY A 19 9.63 3.28 -14.52
CA GLY A 19 9.60 4.75 -14.48
C GLY A 19 8.21 5.37 -14.73
N ARG A 20 7.25 4.60 -15.27
CA ARG A 20 5.86 5.04 -15.54
C ARG A 20 4.88 4.66 -14.42
N TRP A 21 5.33 3.90 -13.43
CA TRP A 21 4.46 3.35 -12.38
C TRP A 21 4.24 4.36 -11.23
N LEU A 22 3.55 5.45 -11.53
CA LEU A 22 3.40 6.61 -10.62
C LEU A 22 2.84 6.24 -9.24
N GLN A 23 1.87 5.32 -9.17
CA GLN A 23 1.34 4.89 -7.87
C GLN A 23 2.41 4.24 -6.99
N HIS A 24 3.30 3.45 -7.60
CA HIS A 24 4.38 2.76 -6.90
C HIS A 24 5.48 3.72 -6.47
N GLN A 25 5.78 4.74 -7.28
CA GLN A 25 6.70 5.82 -6.89
C GLN A 25 6.19 6.60 -5.66
N ARG A 26 4.87 6.86 -5.59
CA ARG A 26 4.25 7.48 -4.41
C ARG A 26 4.35 6.61 -3.17
N ILE A 27 4.17 5.29 -3.31
CA ILE A 27 4.37 4.35 -2.20
C ILE A 27 5.84 4.33 -1.75
N ALA A 28 6.80 4.31 -2.69
CA ALA A 28 8.21 4.40 -2.35
C ALA A 28 8.56 5.69 -1.60
N ARG A 29 7.92 6.82 -1.93
CA ARG A 29 8.11 8.07 -1.19
C ARG A 29 7.59 7.99 0.24
N ILE A 30 6.38 7.47 0.43
CA ILE A 30 5.82 7.21 1.75
C ILE A 30 6.76 6.30 2.57
N MET A 31 7.22 5.20 1.97
CA MET A 31 8.07 4.22 2.67
C MET A 31 9.49 4.74 2.95
N ALA A 32 10.07 5.53 2.06
CA ALA A 32 11.37 6.17 2.30
C ALA A 32 11.29 7.16 3.48
N ALA A 33 10.22 7.96 3.55
CA ALA A 33 9.97 8.85 4.68
C ALA A 33 9.68 8.07 5.98
N ALA A 34 8.92 6.97 5.91
CA ALA A 34 8.67 6.10 7.07
C ALA A 34 9.94 5.46 7.62
N ARG A 35 10.81 4.97 6.72
CA ARG A 35 12.12 4.43 7.10
C ARG A 35 12.99 5.50 7.77
N ALA A 36 13.06 6.69 7.17
CA ALA A 36 13.87 7.78 7.71
C ALA A 36 13.40 8.18 9.11
N GLU A 37 12.09 8.31 9.31
CA GLU A 37 11.50 8.62 10.62
C GLU A 37 11.82 7.52 11.65
N ALA A 38 11.60 6.25 11.32
CA ALA A 38 11.84 5.13 12.24
C ALA A 38 13.32 5.00 12.64
N LEU A 39 14.24 5.35 11.73
CA LEU A 39 15.69 5.29 11.98
C LEU A 39 16.27 6.60 12.54
N GLY A 40 15.47 7.66 12.67
CA GLY A 40 15.97 8.99 13.04
C GLY A 40 16.92 9.60 12.01
N GLU A 41 16.84 9.17 10.75
CA GLU A 41 17.67 9.66 9.65
C GLU A 41 17.07 10.93 9.02
N ARG A 42 17.93 11.86 8.60
CA ARG A 42 17.53 12.96 7.71
C ARG A 42 17.77 12.55 6.27
N VAL A 43 16.71 12.52 5.47
CA VAL A 43 16.78 12.18 4.06
C VAL A 43 16.32 13.36 3.20
N GLY A 44 16.96 13.53 2.04
CA GLY A 44 16.56 14.55 1.07
C GLY A 44 15.31 14.14 0.29
N ASP A 45 14.72 15.09 -0.44
CA ASP A 45 13.47 14.92 -1.21
C ASP A 45 13.52 13.82 -2.27
N GLU A 46 14.72 13.38 -2.66
CA GLU A 46 14.96 12.36 -3.68
C GLU A 46 15.25 10.96 -3.12
N ALA A 47 15.25 10.79 -1.80
CA ALA A 47 15.54 9.49 -1.16
C ALA A 47 14.54 8.38 -1.52
N TRP A 48 13.36 8.74 -2.00
CA TRP A 48 12.38 7.79 -2.53
C TRP A 48 12.84 7.10 -3.82
N LYS A 49 13.73 7.70 -4.62
CA LYS A 49 14.22 7.11 -5.88
C LYS A 49 15.01 5.83 -5.63
N PRO A 50 16.10 5.82 -4.83
CA PRO A 50 16.81 4.58 -4.53
C PRO A 50 15.89 3.57 -3.83
N TYR A 51 15.00 4.04 -2.94
CA TYR A 51 14.00 3.16 -2.33
C TYR A 51 13.10 2.47 -3.37
N PHE A 52 12.58 3.21 -4.35
CA PHE A 52 11.75 2.67 -5.43
C PHE A 52 12.49 1.62 -6.26
N TRP A 53 13.72 1.94 -6.67
CA TRP A 53 14.49 1.11 -7.59
C TRP A 53 15.07 -0.15 -6.95
N GLU A 54 15.35 -0.11 -5.65
CA GLU A 54 16.13 -1.17 -4.98
C GLU A 54 15.33 -1.89 -3.89
N ARG A 55 14.42 -1.19 -3.19
CA ARG A 55 13.81 -1.70 -1.94
C ARG A 55 12.32 -1.95 -2.03
N LEU A 56 11.58 -1.16 -2.82
CA LEU A 56 10.12 -1.26 -2.85
C LEU A 56 9.69 -2.68 -3.23
N TYR A 57 9.01 -3.37 -2.32
CA TYR A 57 8.59 -4.78 -2.44
C TYR A 57 9.74 -5.77 -2.71
N ALA A 58 10.96 -5.49 -2.23
CA ALA A 58 12.05 -6.44 -2.28
C ALA A 58 11.70 -7.74 -1.52
N PRO A 59 12.35 -8.89 -1.82
CA PRO A 59 12.08 -10.15 -1.12
C PRO A 59 12.25 -10.09 0.40
N ASP A 60 13.15 -9.23 0.87
CA ASP A 60 13.47 -8.91 2.27
C ASP A 60 12.93 -7.52 2.67
N GLY A 61 12.01 -6.96 1.88
CA GLY A 61 11.42 -5.65 2.13
C GLY A 61 10.50 -5.63 3.35
N ALA A 62 10.31 -4.44 3.90
CA ALA A 62 9.41 -4.20 5.04
C ALA A 62 7.92 -4.23 4.65
N GLU A 63 7.63 -4.19 3.35
CA GLU A 63 6.30 -3.97 2.82
C GLU A 63 5.96 -4.85 1.61
N PHE A 64 4.67 -5.12 1.46
CA PHE A 64 4.09 -5.73 0.26
C PHE A 64 2.71 -5.12 -0.02
N LYS A 65 2.25 -5.25 -1.27
CA LYS A 65 0.94 -4.73 -1.69
C LYS A 65 0.03 -5.84 -2.18
N LEU A 66 -1.21 -5.85 -1.69
CA LEU A 66 -2.29 -6.69 -2.20
C LEU A 66 -3.50 -5.83 -2.56
N ASN A 67 -4.25 -6.26 -3.58
CA ASN A 67 -5.51 -5.61 -3.95
C ASN A 67 -6.68 -6.25 -3.20
N LEU A 68 -7.58 -5.46 -2.63
CA LEU A 68 -8.79 -5.99 -1.98
C LEU A 68 -9.63 -6.82 -2.98
N PHE A 69 -9.83 -6.24 -4.16
CA PHE A 69 -10.40 -6.91 -5.34
C PHE A 69 -9.28 -7.24 -6.34
N PRO A 70 -9.01 -8.52 -6.63
CA PRO A 70 -7.86 -8.92 -7.45
C PRO A 70 -7.92 -8.48 -8.92
N LEU A 71 -9.12 -8.28 -9.48
CA LEU A 71 -9.28 -7.82 -10.86
C LEU A 71 -9.28 -6.29 -10.90
N PRO A 72 -8.59 -5.68 -11.87
CA PRO A 72 -8.59 -4.23 -12.00
C PRO A 72 -9.99 -3.71 -12.33
N ALA A 73 -10.34 -2.54 -11.79
CA ALA A 73 -11.64 -1.93 -12.05
C ALA A 73 -11.86 -1.58 -13.53
N GLN A 74 -10.77 -1.34 -14.26
CA GLN A 74 -10.68 -1.12 -15.71
C GLN A 74 -9.37 -1.74 -16.22
N LEU A 75 -9.42 -2.54 -17.29
CA LEU A 75 -8.20 -3.14 -17.88
C LEU A 75 -7.48 -2.18 -18.83
N ASP A 76 -8.25 -1.49 -19.67
CA ASP A 76 -7.76 -0.60 -20.73
C ASP A 76 -8.35 0.81 -20.65
N GLY A 77 -9.23 1.07 -19.67
CA GLY A 77 -9.93 2.35 -19.49
C GLY A 77 -11.03 2.64 -20.52
N LEU A 78 -11.20 1.79 -21.54
CA LEU A 78 -12.08 2.01 -22.68
C LEU A 78 -13.20 0.99 -22.76
N THR A 79 -12.90 -0.27 -22.43
CA THR A 79 -13.84 -1.37 -22.58
C THR A 79 -14.70 -1.53 -21.31
N PRO A 80 -16.05 -1.47 -21.43
CA PRO A 80 -16.93 -1.72 -20.30
C PRO A 80 -16.72 -3.11 -19.69
N TRP A 81 -16.87 -3.23 -18.37
CA TRP A 81 -16.71 -4.49 -17.62
C TRP A 81 -17.48 -5.68 -18.23
N SER A 82 -18.73 -5.45 -18.65
CA SER A 82 -19.57 -6.50 -19.26
C SER A 82 -19.04 -7.01 -20.61
N LYS A 83 -18.27 -6.19 -21.34
CA LYS A 83 -17.61 -6.60 -22.58
C LYS A 83 -16.30 -7.33 -22.28
N VAL A 84 -15.50 -6.81 -21.35
CA VAL A 84 -14.24 -7.44 -20.91
C VAL A 84 -14.47 -8.88 -20.45
N PHE A 85 -15.43 -9.09 -19.56
CA PHE A 85 -15.67 -10.39 -18.92
C PHE A 85 -16.88 -11.13 -19.53
N ARG A 86 -17.18 -10.86 -20.81
CA ARG A 86 -18.26 -11.53 -21.51
C ARG A 86 -18.06 -13.05 -21.46
N GLY A 87 -19.15 -13.78 -21.18
CA GLY A 87 -19.13 -15.24 -21.08
C GLY A 87 -18.66 -15.78 -19.73
N GLN A 88 -18.34 -14.92 -18.76
CA GLN A 88 -17.99 -15.31 -17.39
C GLN A 88 -19.13 -14.89 -16.45
N PRO A 89 -20.14 -15.75 -16.23
CA PRO A 89 -21.36 -15.40 -15.50
C PRO A 89 -21.10 -15.01 -14.04
N GLU A 90 -20.01 -15.46 -13.42
CA GLU A 90 -19.61 -15.10 -12.06
C GLU A 90 -19.09 -13.66 -11.98
N LEU A 91 -18.60 -13.13 -13.10
CA LEU A 91 -18.02 -11.80 -13.17
C LEU A 91 -19.02 -10.75 -13.66
N VAL A 92 -20.10 -11.14 -14.33
CA VAL A 92 -21.08 -10.22 -14.93
C VAL A 92 -22.45 -10.37 -14.26
N PRO A 93 -23.05 -9.30 -13.71
CA PRO A 93 -22.55 -7.92 -13.64
C PRO A 93 -21.41 -7.74 -12.63
N LYS A 94 -20.72 -6.60 -12.67
CA LYS A 94 -19.59 -6.29 -11.78
C LYS A 94 -19.92 -6.51 -10.29
N ASP A 95 -21.14 -6.19 -9.87
CA ASP A 95 -21.56 -6.37 -8.48
C ASP A 95 -21.54 -7.85 -8.04
N ARG A 96 -21.78 -8.79 -8.96
CA ARG A 96 -21.65 -10.23 -8.68
C ARG A 96 -20.21 -10.62 -8.37
N TYR A 97 -19.24 -10.05 -9.10
CA TYR A 97 -17.83 -10.24 -8.80
C TYR A 97 -17.44 -9.65 -7.44
N LEU A 98 -17.92 -8.44 -7.12
CA LEU A 98 -17.65 -7.82 -5.82
C LEU A 98 -18.22 -8.69 -4.70
N GLU A 99 -19.44 -9.20 -4.86
CA GLU A 99 -20.06 -10.07 -3.87
C GLU A 99 -19.36 -11.41 -3.72
N LEU A 100 -18.88 -12.00 -4.83
CA LEU A 100 -18.05 -13.19 -4.81
C LEU A 100 -16.76 -12.95 -4.00
N CYS A 101 -16.15 -11.77 -4.09
CA CYS A 101 -14.99 -11.42 -3.29
C CYS A 101 -15.34 -11.26 -1.79
N ARG A 102 -16.45 -10.58 -1.50
CA ARG A 102 -16.92 -10.31 -0.13
C ARG A 102 -17.32 -11.59 0.61
N ARG A 103 -18.19 -12.41 0.01
CA ARG A 103 -18.78 -13.61 0.64
C ARG A 103 -18.02 -14.90 0.35
N GLY A 104 -17.27 -14.94 -0.75
CA GLY A 104 -16.47 -16.11 -1.13
C GLY A 104 -15.24 -16.25 -0.25
N ALA A 105 -14.08 -16.48 -0.87
CA ALA A 105 -12.83 -16.74 -0.15
C ALA A 105 -11.90 -15.53 -0.03
N ARG A 106 -12.06 -14.48 -0.85
CA ARG A 106 -11.04 -13.41 -0.96
C ARG A 106 -10.86 -12.65 0.35
N PHE A 107 -11.92 -12.12 0.95
CA PHE A 107 -11.82 -11.35 2.19
C PHE A 107 -11.32 -12.22 3.35
N ARG A 108 -11.87 -13.43 3.49
CA ARG A 108 -11.41 -14.41 4.48
C ARG A 108 -9.94 -14.80 4.29
N MET A 109 -9.46 -14.92 3.06
CA MET A 109 -8.06 -15.21 2.75
C MET A 109 -7.15 -14.05 3.19
N LEU A 110 -7.54 -12.80 2.91
CA LEU A 110 -6.79 -11.62 3.36
C LEU A 110 -6.76 -11.52 4.89
N ASN A 111 -7.89 -11.75 5.55
CA ASN A 111 -7.98 -11.78 7.00
C ASN A 111 -7.03 -12.83 7.60
N LYS A 112 -7.06 -14.07 7.08
CA LYS A 112 -6.14 -15.15 7.49
C LYS A 112 -4.68 -14.79 7.27
N LEU A 113 -4.36 -14.10 6.18
CA LEU A 113 -3.00 -13.63 5.91
C LEU A 113 -2.55 -12.63 6.98
N CYS A 114 -3.39 -11.64 7.30
CA CYS A 114 -3.10 -10.67 8.36
C CYS A 114 -3.00 -11.33 9.74
N ALA A 115 -3.88 -12.28 10.08
CA ALA A 115 -3.80 -13.02 11.34
C ALA A 115 -2.52 -13.86 11.45
N ARG A 116 -2.05 -14.43 10.34
CA ARG A 116 -0.82 -15.24 10.29
C ARG A 116 0.44 -14.38 10.44
N TRP A 117 0.54 -13.32 9.65
CA TRP A 117 1.76 -12.51 9.55
C TRP A 117 1.81 -11.35 10.55
N ARG A 118 0.65 -10.97 11.12
CA ARG A 118 0.50 -9.93 12.14
C ARG A 118 1.29 -8.65 11.79
N PRO A 119 1.01 -8.03 10.62
CA PRO A 119 1.70 -6.82 10.23
C PRO A 119 1.52 -5.74 11.29
N LYS A 120 2.56 -4.94 11.58
CA LYS A 120 2.44 -3.81 12.52
C LYS A 120 1.46 -2.77 12.03
N VAL A 121 1.48 -2.49 10.72
CA VAL A 121 0.61 -1.52 10.06
C VAL A 121 0.02 -2.11 8.77
N VAL A 122 -1.27 -1.86 8.53
CA VAL A 122 -1.93 -2.11 7.25
C VAL A 122 -2.53 -0.82 6.72
N VAL A 123 -2.12 -0.43 5.52
CA VAL A 123 -2.63 0.76 4.84
C VAL A 123 -3.67 0.37 3.78
N CYS A 124 -4.89 0.87 3.96
CA CYS A 124 -6.04 0.68 3.10
C CYS A 124 -6.26 1.93 2.23
N LEU A 125 -6.10 1.79 0.92
CA LEU A 125 -6.14 2.91 -0.03
C LEU A 125 -7.55 3.14 -0.59
N GLY A 126 -8.11 4.31 -0.30
CA GLY A 126 -9.34 4.83 -0.92
C GLY A 126 -10.60 4.61 -0.07
N TYR A 127 -11.20 5.71 0.38
CA TYR A 127 -12.42 5.69 1.22
C TYR A 127 -13.63 5.02 0.59
N ARG A 128 -13.72 4.96 -0.75
CA ARG A 128 -14.82 4.28 -1.43
C ARG A 128 -14.94 2.80 -1.06
N HIS A 129 -13.86 2.19 -0.57
CA HIS A 129 -13.81 0.81 -0.12
C HIS A 129 -13.73 0.68 1.41
N ALA A 130 -13.98 1.75 2.17
CA ALA A 130 -13.88 1.72 3.63
C ALA A 130 -14.72 0.59 4.25
N ASN A 131 -15.99 0.47 3.84
CA ASN A 131 -16.88 -0.60 4.31
C ASN A 131 -16.37 -1.99 3.92
N ASP A 132 -15.81 -2.14 2.72
CA ASP A 132 -15.22 -3.41 2.27
C ASP A 132 -14.00 -3.78 3.12
N TYR A 133 -13.15 -2.81 3.49
CA TYR A 133 -12.01 -3.02 4.39
C TYR A 133 -12.46 -3.41 5.79
N MET A 134 -13.44 -2.68 6.36
CA MET A 134 -13.99 -2.98 7.67
C MET A 134 -14.60 -4.38 7.71
N GLN A 135 -15.34 -4.76 6.67
CA GLN A 135 -15.88 -6.12 6.54
C GLN A 135 -14.77 -7.17 6.39
N ALA A 136 -13.76 -6.94 5.55
CA ALA A 136 -12.71 -7.91 5.28
C ALA A 136 -11.88 -8.23 6.54
N PHE A 137 -11.63 -7.21 7.37
CA PHE A 137 -10.71 -7.31 8.49
C PHE A 137 -11.40 -7.28 9.86
N GLY A 138 -12.74 -7.21 9.89
CA GLY A 138 -13.51 -7.19 11.14
C GLY A 138 -13.21 -5.94 11.98
N LEU A 139 -13.08 -4.78 11.32
CA LEU A 139 -12.87 -3.51 12.00
C LEU A 139 -14.23 -2.96 12.44
N ASP A 140 -14.31 -2.50 13.69
CA ASP A 140 -15.49 -1.82 14.23
C ASP A 140 -15.39 -0.33 13.94
N GLU A 141 -16.38 0.20 13.23
CA GLU A 141 -16.48 1.62 12.88
C GLU A 141 -16.40 2.53 14.10
N SER A 142 -17.01 2.13 15.22
CA SER A 142 -17.05 2.92 16.45
C SER A 142 -15.69 3.00 17.16
N ALA A 143 -14.78 2.10 16.85
CA ALA A 143 -13.42 2.06 17.41
C ALA A 143 -12.40 2.86 16.57
N GLY A 144 -12.83 3.47 15.46
CA GLY A 144 -11.96 4.27 14.60
C GLY A 144 -11.67 5.65 15.19
N GLU A 145 -10.39 6.02 15.26
CA GLU A 145 -9.95 7.40 15.52
C GLU A 145 -9.69 8.14 14.20
N GLU A 146 -10.03 9.41 14.13
CA GLU A 146 -9.61 10.27 13.03
C GLU A 146 -8.23 10.86 13.30
N ARG A 147 -7.34 10.79 12.30
CA ARG A 147 -6.02 11.42 12.33
C ARG A 147 -5.90 12.41 11.19
N LEU A 148 -5.54 13.64 11.52
CA LEU A 148 -5.36 14.69 10.52
C LEU A 148 -3.93 14.68 10.00
N LEU A 149 -3.80 14.62 8.68
CA LEU A 149 -2.56 14.86 7.96
C LEU A 149 -2.54 16.32 7.51
N GLN A 150 -1.79 17.17 8.21
CA GLN A 150 -1.72 18.61 7.98
C GLN A 150 -0.28 19.09 7.80
N PRO A 151 0.29 19.00 6.59
CA PRO A 151 1.65 19.49 6.39
C PRO A 151 1.76 20.95 5.92
N ALA A 152 0.67 21.60 5.46
CA ALA A 152 0.56 23.07 5.33
C ALA A 152 -0.77 23.52 4.71
N ASP A 153 -1.22 22.91 3.60
CA ASP A 153 -2.23 23.55 2.72
C ASP A 153 -3.63 22.91 2.76
N LEU A 154 -3.69 21.58 2.90
CA LEU A 154 -4.92 20.80 2.77
C LEU A 154 -4.91 19.63 3.76
N THR A 155 -5.81 19.71 4.74
CA THR A 155 -6.04 18.64 5.70
C THR A 155 -6.57 17.39 4.99
N ARG A 156 -6.02 16.23 5.33
CA ARG A 156 -6.56 14.91 4.94
C ARG A 156 -6.87 14.10 6.19
N VAL A 157 -8.05 13.49 6.24
CA VAL A 157 -8.55 12.78 7.42
C VAL A 157 -8.31 11.29 7.27
N LEU A 158 -7.33 10.73 7.96
CA LEU A 158 -7.12 9.28 8.01
C LEU A 158 -8.08 8.67 9.05
N ARG A 159 -8.61 7.47 8.79
CA ARG A 159 -9.29 6.68 9.82
C ARG A 159 -8.35 5.60 10.31
N VAL A 160 -8.04 5.60 11.61
CA VAL A 160 -7.09 4.69 12.23
C VAL A 160 -7.82 3.75 13.20
N PHE A 161 -7.53 2.46 13.10
CA PHE A 161 -8.08 1.43 13.99
C PHE A 161 -6.93 0.61 14.57
N ARG A 162 -7.10 0.09 15.78
CA ARG A 162 -6.14 -0.84 16.38
C ARG A 162 -6.83 -2.16 16.69
N ARG A 163 -6.27 -3.26 16.19
CA ARG A 163 -6.84 -4.59 16.37
C ARG A 163 -5.75 -5.65 16.32
N ASP A 164 -5.75 -6.57 17.28
CA ASP A 164 -4.87 -7.76 17.32
C ASP A 164 -3.35 -7.45 17.23
N GLY A 165 -2.96 -6.25 17.67
CA GLY A 165 -1.58 -5.74 17.58
C GLY A 165 -1.22 -5.08 16.25
N THR A 166 -2.17 -4.97 15.32
CA THR A 166 -2.04 -4.29 14.02
C THR A 166 -2.75 -2.94 14.05
N THR A 167 -2.08 -1.91 13.54
CA THR A 167 -2.69 -0.61 13.25
C THR A 167 -3.20 -0.58 11.82
N TRP A 168 -4.48 -0.28 11.63
CA TRP A 168 -5.14 -0.18 10.32
C TRP A 168 -5.37 1.27 9.98
N ILE A 169 -4.98 1.70 8.79
CA ILE A 169 -5.13 3.09 8.35
C ILE A 169 -5.91 3.10 7.04
N ILE A 170 -7.14 3.62 7.06
CA ILE A 170 -7.90 3.92 5.85
C ILE A 170 -7.60 5.36 5.45
N CYS A 171 -7.05 5.53 4.25
CA CYS A 171 -6.60 6.81 3.73
C CYS A 171 -7.17 7.09 2.33
N PRO A 172 -6.98 8.31 1.78
CA PRO A 172 -7.39 8.60 0.42
C PRO A 172 -6.59 7.74 -0.57
N VAL A 173 -7.07 7.67 -1.81
CA VAL A 173 -6.25 7.09 -2.89
C VAL A 173 -4.97 7.92 -3.09
N LEU A 174 -3.89 7.29 -3.55
CA LEU A 174 -2.63 7.99 -3.86
C LEU A 174 -2.67 8.67 -5.25
N ALA A 175 -3.83 9.16 -5.71
CA ALA A 175 -4.02 9.75 -7.03
C ALA A 175 -5.30 10.61 -7.11
N GLY A 176 -5.38 11.50 -8.10
CA GLY A 176 -6.56 12.34 -8.33
C GLY A 176 -6.71 13.50 -7.34
N CYS A 177 -7.66 14.40 -7.61
CA CYS A 177 -7.85 15.64 -6.85
C CYS A 177 -8.20 15.43 -5.38
N ALA A 178 -8.90 14.35 -5.05
CA ALA A 178 -9.26 13.97 -3.69
C ALA A 178 -8.21 13.07 -3.00
N GLY A 179 -7.09 12.78 -3.67
CA GLY A 179 -6.07 11.86 -3.18
C GLY A 179 -4.96 12.51 -2.35
N LEU A 180 -4.00 11.67 -1.95
CA LEU A 180 -2.67 12.08 -1.50
C LEU A 180 -1.76 12.15 -2.72
N THR A 181 -1.46 13.37 -3.18
CA THR A 181 -0.76 13.57 -4.46
C THR A 181 0.47 14.46 -4.40
N SER A 182 0.59 15.34 -3.40
CA SER A 182 1.78 16.18 -3.24
C SER A 182 2.86 15.46 -2.44
N ASP A 183 4.12 15.76 -2.75
CA ASP A 183 5.27 15.15 -2.08
C ASP A 183 5.28 15.45 -0.59
N VAL A 184 4.88 16.67 -0.22
CA VAL A 184 4.70 17.10 1.17
C VAL A 184 3.67 16.24 1.92
N GLN A 185 2.52 15.90 1.31
CA GLN A 185 1.54 15.00 1.91
C GLN A 185 2.06 13.56 2.00
N LEU A 186 2.77 13.08 0.98
CA LEU A 186 3.33 11.73 0.98
C LEU A 186 4.41 11.57 2.05
N ASN A 187 5.27 12.56 2.22
CA ASN A 187 6.31 12.59 3.24
C ASN A 187 5.70 12.64 4.65
N ALA A 188 4.73 13.52 4.88
CA ALA A 188 4.02 13.60 6.16
C ALA A 188 3.31 12.27 6.49
N PHE A 189 2.73 11.60 5.49
CA PHE A 189 2.11 10.31 5.71
C PHE A 189 3.16 9.25 6.06
N GLY A 190 4.31 9.27 5.37
CA GLY A 190 5.46 8.44 5.70
C GLY A 190 5.95 8.64 7.13
N GLN A 191 6.13 9.89 7.58
CA GLN A 191 6.52 10.20 8.97
C GLN A 191 5.49 9.65 9.98
N LEU A 192 4.20 9.84 9.72
CA LEU A 192 3.15 9.28 10.56
C LEU A 192 3.25 7.74 10.64
N LEU A 193 3.54 7.06 9.53
CA LEU A 193 3.76 5.61 9.53
C LEU A 193 5.03 5.22 10.28
N GLY A 194 6.14 5.92 10.05
CA GLY A 194 7.44 5.64 10.65
C GLY A 194 7.43 5.77 12.16
N ALA A 195 6.66 6.72 12.73
CA ALA A 195 6.45 6.84 14.16
C ALA A 195 5.72 5.64 14.81
N MET A 196 5.16 4.73 14.02
CA MET A 196 4.52 3.49 14.47
C MET A 196 5.40 2.24 14.24
N LEU A 197 6.59 2.42 13.68
CA LEU A 197 7.50 1.35 13.31
C LEU A 197 8.78 1.44 14.14
N ASP A 198 9.46 0.32 14.30
CA ASP A 198 10.74 0.22 14.98
C ASP A 198 11.88 0.20 13.94
N PRO A 199 13.10 0.67 14.31
CA PRO A 199 14.29 0.55 13.45
C PRO A 199 14.48 -0.86 12.87
N SER A 200 14.22 -1.90 13.67
CA SER A 200 14.37 -3.30 13.28
C SER A 200 13.42 -3.74 12.16
N ASP A 201 12.34 -3.01 11.90
CA ASP A 201 11.38 -3.34 10.84
C ASP A 201 11.94 -3.12 9.44
N PHE A 202 13.00 -2.32 9.32
CA PHE A 202 13.63 -2.01 8.04
C PHE A 202 14.88 -2.84 7.75
N GLY A 203 15.18 -3.81 8.64
CA GLY A 203 16.37 -4.66 8.59
C GLY A 203 17.68 -3.87 8.75
N GLU A 204 18.67 -4.48 9.39
CA GLU A 204 20.04 -4.06 9.13
C GLU A 204 20.37 -4.49 7.70
N LEU A 205 20.87 -3.56 6.89
CA LEU A 205 21.69 -3.99 5.75
C LEU A 205 22.81 -4.83 6.34
N ALA A 206 22.76 -6.15 6.15
CA ALA A 206 23.90 -6.99 6.41
C ALA A 206 25.08 -6.43 5.60
N GLY A 207 26.06 -5.87 6.32
CA GLY A 207 27.44 -5.62 5.91
C GLY A 207 27.69 -5.27 4.44
N ALA A 208 27.67 -3.97 4.14
CA ALA A 208 28.69 -3.41 3.26
C ALA A 208 29.37 -2.26 4.01
N CYS A 209 30.22 -2.64 4.98
CA CYS A 209 31.45 -1.90 5.17
C CYS A 209 32.14 -1.87 3.82
N LEU A 210 32.00 -0.77 3.09
CA LEU A 210 33.03 -0.38 2.15
C LEU A 210 34.10 0.32 2.98
N ASP A 211 34.95 -0.51 3.60
CA ASP A 211 36.33 -0.12 3.81
C ASP A 211 36.94 0.11 2.42
N TYR A 212 37.10 1.38 2.07
CA TYR A 212 38.11 1.78 1.10
C TYR A 212 39.12 2.65 1.86
N ALA A 213 40.20 1.98 2.25
CA ALA A 213 41.52 2.60 2.35
C ALA A 213 42.07 2.83 0.93
#